data_AF-A0A1B9KUR3-F1
#
_entry.id   AF-A0A1B9KUR3-F1
#
_cell.length_a   1.000
_cell.length_b   1.000
_cell.length_c   1.000
_cell.angle_alpha   90.00
_cell.angle_beta   90.00
_cell.angle_gamma   90.00
#
_symmetry.space_group_name_H-M   'P 1'
#
loop_
_entity.id
_entity.type
_entity.pdbx_description
1 polymer ?
#
loop_
_entity_poly.entity_id
_entity_poly.type
_entity_poly.pdbx_seq_one_letter_code
_entity_poly.pdbx_strand_id
1 'polypeptide(L)'
;MTDNMVKVGRIISDSEPIEDGINSSFRCIACCDNEEYPVVAKYIKGIEILKELICAILGRLINLPIPEPILLLDQNDVFCFGSLDVGYPNLYHKLNIQDPY
;
A
#
# COMPACT_ATOMS: atom_id res chain seq x y z
N MET A 1 8.35 20.23 5.97
CA MET A 1 8.72 19.20 6.95
C MET A 1 7.80 18.04 6.68
N THR A 2 8.27 16.99 6.02
CA THR A 2 7.44 15.82 5.73
C THR A 2 7.37 14.98 7.00
N ASP A 3 6.17 14.77 7.54
CA ASP A 3 5.93 13.78 8.59
C ASP A 3 6.36 12.42 8.07
N ASN A 4 7.57 11.98 8.46
CA ASN A 4 8.12 10.67 8.09
C ASN A 4 7.52 9.53 8.94
N MET A 5 6.33 9.75 9.52
CA MET A 5 5.62 8.72 10.27
C MET A 5 4.80 7.86 9.30
N VAL A 6 5.02 6.56 9.36
CA VAL A 6 4.19 5.57 8.65
C VAL A 6 2.80 5.62 9.26
N LYS A 7 1.77 5.83 8.44
CA LYS A 7 0.38 5.71 8.87
C LYS A 7 0.11 4.28 9.32
N VAL A 8 -0.60 4.16 10.44
CA VAL A 8 -1.08 2.88 10.96
C VAL A 8 -2.60 2.90 10.91
N GLY A 9 -3.20 1.86 10.34
CA GLY A 9 -4.65 1.80 10.15
C GLY A 9 -5.22 0.41 10.39
N ARG A 10 -6.55 0.34 10.44
CA ARG A 10 -7.32 -0.91 10.48
C ARG A 10 -8.19 -1.04 9.26
N ILE A 11 -8.26 -2.23 8.68
CA ILE A 11 -9.21 -2.54 7.60
C ILE A 11 -10.62 -2.55 8.19
N ILE A 12 -11.55 -1.82 7.56
CA ILE A 12 -12.94 -1.67 8.01
C ILE A 12 -13.99 -2.16 7.00
N SER A 13 -13.59 -2.48 5.77
CA SER A 13 -14.48 -3.01 4.74
C SER A 13 -14.14 -4.44 4.35
N ASP A 14 -15.05 -5.06 3.60
CA ASP A 14 -14.75 -6.24 2.81
C ASP A 14 -13.66 -5.93 1.77
N SER A 15 -12.97 -6.99 1.33
CA SER A 15 -11.88 -6.94 0.37
C SER A 15 -12.34 -7.30 -1.04
N GLU A 16 -11.96 -6.52 -2.04
CA GLU A 16 -12.12 -6.86 -3.46
C GLU A 16 -10.76 -7.32 -4.03
N PRO A 17 -10.64 -8.56 -4.54
CA PRO A 17 -9.38 -9.03 -5.10
C PRO A 17 -8.98 -8.21 -6.34
N ILE A 18 -7.69 -7.95 -6.48
CA ILE A 18 -7.11 -7.36 -7.70
C ILE A 18 -6.55 -8.52 -8.52
N GLU A 19 -7.12 -8.75 -9.70
CA GLU A 19 -6.75 -9.88 -10.58
C GLU A 19 -5.29 -9.78 -11.09
N ASP A 20 -4.71 -8.57 -11.13
CA ASP A 20 -3.34 -8.33 -11.58
C ASP A 20 -2.34 -8.25 -10.41
N GLY A 21 -1.64 -9.36 -10.12
CA GLY A 21 -0.45 -9.35 -9.26
C GLY A 21 -0.06 -10.71 -8.66
N ILE A 22 1.25 -10.96 -8.55
CA ILE A 22 1.85 -12.20 -8.02
C ILE A 22 1.46 -12.46 -6.54
N ASN A 23 1.17 -11.41 -5.77
CA ASN A 23 0.96 -11.48 -4.32
C ASN A 23 -0.52 -11.41 -3.88
N SER A 24 -1.48 -11.62 -4.78
CA SER A 24 -2.92 -11.62 -4.46
C SER A 24 -3.36 -10.36 -3.69
N SER A 25 -2.99 -9.19 -4.21
CA SER A 25 -3.39 -7.90 -3.64
C SER A 25 -4.92 -7.72 -3.68
N PHE A 26 -5.45 -6.92 -2.78
CA PHE A 26 -6.88 -6.62 -2.71
C PHE A 26 -7.11 -5.14 -2.38
N ARG A 27 -8.23 -4.59 -2.87
CA ARG A 27 -8.72 -3.27 -2.48
C ARG A 27 -9.59 -3.38 -1.23
N CYS A 28 -9.47 -2.41 -0.35
CA CYS A 28 -10.29 -2.28 0.85
C CYS A 28 -10.32 -0.82 1.31
N ILE A 29 -11.14 -0.52 2.31
CA ILE A 29 -11.12 0.73 3.05
C ILE A 29 -10.42 0.50 4.39
N ALA A 30 -9.46 1.38 4.71
CA ALA A 30 -8.79 1.40 6.00
C ALA A 30 -9.13 2.69 6.76
N CYS A 31 -9.36 2.57 8.07
CA CYS A 31 -9.47 3.69 8.98
C CYS A 31 -8.10 3.99 9.59
N CYS A 32 -7.57 5.19 9.36
CA CYS A 32 -6.33 5.72 9.94
C CYS A 32 -6.67 7.05 10.62
N ASP A 33 -6.34 7.22 11.90
CA ASP A 33 -6.59 8.48 12.65
C ASP A 33 -8.04 9.02 12.56
N ASN A 34 -9.03 8.11 12.54
CA ASN A 34 -10.46 8.39 12.34
C ASN A 34 -10.87 8.87 10.94
N GLU A 35 -9.98 8.75 9.95
CA GLU A 35 -10.27 9.02 8.55
C GLU A 35 -10.24 7.72 7.72
N GLU A 36 -11.14 7.63 6.75
CA GLU A 36 -11.23 6.48 5.86
C GLU A 36 -10.43 6.69 4.57
N TYR A 37 -9.65 5.69 4.20
CA TYR A 37 -8.78 5.72 3.04
C TYR A 37 -9.02 4.48 2.17
N PRO A 38 -9.17 4.64 0.84
CA PRO A 38 -9.09 3.50 -0.08
C PRO A 38 -7.64 3.01 -0.15
N VAL A 39 -7.44 1.71 0.00
CA VAL A 39 -6.12 1.09 0.14
C VAL A 39 -6.03 -0.18 -0.70
N VAL A 40 -4.92 -0.32 -1.41
CA VAL A 40 -4.48 -1.62 -1.94
C VAL A 40 -3.63 -2.30 -0.88
N ALA A 41 -4.05 -3.47 -0.42
CA ALA A 41 -3.39 -4.24 0.62
C ALA A 41 -2.96 -5.63 0.13
N LYS A 42 -1.99 -6.22 0.81
CA LYS A 42 -1.52 -7.59 0.56
C LYS A 42 -1.04 -8.25 1.85
N TYR A 43 -1.44 -9.50 2.04
CA TYR A 43 -0.92 -10.33 3.13
C TYR A 43 0.43 -10.90 2.74
N ILE A 44 1.47 -10.47 3.44
CA ILE A 44 2.85 -10.92 3.24
C ILE A 44 3.51 -11.17 4.60
N LYS A 45 4.64 -11.88 4.62
CA LYS A 45 5.37 -12.16 5.86
C LYS A 45 5.85 -10.86 6.50
N GLY A 46 5.93 -10.81 7.83
CA GLY A 46 6.30 -9.59 8.56
C GLY A 46 7.61 -8.93 8.09
N ILE A 47 8.64 -9.72 7.74
CA ILE A 47 9.88 -9.17 7.18
C ILE A 47 9.68 -8.54 5.79
N GLU A 48 8.76 -9.06 4.99
CA GLU A 48 8.40 -8.48 3.68
C GLU A 48 7.58 -7.20 3.86
N ILE A 49 6.71 -7.11 4.87
CA ILE A 49 6.02 -5.85 5.24
C ILE A 49 7.06 -4.75 5.51
N LEU A 50 8.06 -5.04 6.34
CA LEU A 50 9.12 -4.07 6.66
C LEU A 50 9.91 -3.64 5.42
N LYS A 51 10.27 -4.57 4.54
CA LYS A 51 10.96 -4.26 3.28
C LYS A 51 10.13 -3.32 2.41
N GLU A 52 8.86 -3.63 2.20
CA GLU A 52 7.95 -2.82 1.38
C GLU A 52 7.77 -1.41 1.97
N LEU A 53 7.54 -1.30 3.29
CA LEU A 53 7.46 -0.01 3.99
C LEU A 53 8.73 0.83 3.77
N ILE A 54 9.91 0.24 4.03
CA ILE A 54 11.19 0.93 3.90
C ILE A 54 11.43 1.37 2.45
N CYS A 55 11.22 0.47 1.48
CA CYS A 55 11.39 0.78 0.06
C CYS A 55 10.44 1.87 -0.42
N ALA A 56 9.18 1.86 0.03
CA ALA A 56 8.21 2.88 -0.33
C ALA A 56 8.57 4.25 0.26
N ILE A 57 9.00 4.30 1.53
CA ILE A 57 9.47 5.54 2.17
C ILE A 57 10.69 6.08 1.42
N LEU A 58 11.72 5.25 1.20
CA LEU A 58 12.93 5.65 0.50
C LEU A 58 12.65 6.13 -0.92
N GLY A 59 11.81 5.40 -1.66
CA GLY A 59 11.45 5.79 -3.03
C GLY A 59 10.68 7.10 -3.09
N ARG A 60 9.75 7.35 -2.16
CA ARG A 60 9.06 8.65 -2.04
C ARG A 60 10.03 9.78 -1.68
N LEU A 61 10.99 9.53 -0.79
CA LEU A 61 12.02 10.53 -0.43
C LEU A 61 12.87 10.97 -1.63
N ILE A 62 13.09 10.08 -2.60
CA ILE A 62 13.77 10.39 -3.87
C ILE A 62 12.80 10.78 -5.00
N ASN A 63 11.56 11.13 -4.67
CA ASN A 63 10.48 11.58 -5.58
C ASN A 63 10.03 10.56 -6.64
N LEU A 64 10.22 9.26 -6.39
CA LEU A 64 9.55 8.23 -7.19
C LEU A 64 8.03 8.27 -6.91
N PRO A 65 7.17 8.06 -7.93
CA PRO A 65 5.71 8.02 -7.78
C PRO A 65 5.26 6.70 -7.14
N ILE A 66 5.71 6.46 -5.91
CA ILE A 66 5.27 5.32 -5.11
C ILE A 66 4.08 5.79 -4.26
N PRO A 67 2.96 5.06 -4.24
CA PRO A 67 1.84 5.36 -3.36
C PRO A 67 2.27 5.44 -1.89
N GLU A 68 1.53 6.20 -1.09
CA GLU A 68 1.85 6.35 0.33
C GLU A 68 1.67 5.01 1.07
N PRO A 69 2.71 4.49 1.73
CA PRO A 69 2.62 3.22 2.43
C PRO A 69 1.88 3.35 3.77
N ILE A 70 1.15 2.30 4.14
CA ILE A 70 0.38 2.20 5.37
C ILE A 70 0.64 0.83 6.01
N LEU A 71 0.92 0.80 7.31
CA LEU A 71 0.91 -0.44 8.07
C LEU A 71 -0.53 -0.73 8.52
N LEU A 72 -1.09 -1.86 8.09
CA LEU A 72 -2.47 -2.21 8.36
C LEU A 72 -2.60 -3.37 9.34
N LEU A 73 -3.69 -3.34 10.11
CA LEU A 73 -4.22 -4.47 10.88
C LEU A 73 -5.57 -4.89 10.30
N ASP A 74 -5.77 -6.20 10.13
CA ASP A 74 -7.07 -6.74 9.77
C ASP A 74 -8.00 -6.88 11.01
N GLN A 75 -9.19 -7.43 10.80
CA GLN A 75 -10.17 -7.70 11.86
C GLN A 75 -9.69 -8.72 12.91
N ASN A 76 -8.66 -9.53 12.61
CA ASN A 76 -8.07 -10.55 13.47
C ASN A 76 -6.75 -10.10 14.12
N ASP A 77 -6.43 -8.81 14.07
CA ASP A 77 -5.15 -8.25 14.55
C ASP A 77 -3.91 -8.80 13.81
N VAL A 78 -4.08 -9.23 12.56
CA VAL A 78 -2.99 -9.66 11.69
C VAL A 78 -2.47 -8.47 10.90
N PHE A 79 -1.15 -8.27 10.94
CA PHE A 79 -0.49 -7.23 10.16
C PHE A 79 -0.46 -7.56 8.66
N CYS A 80 -0.73 -6.56 7.84
CA CYS A 80 -0.50 -6.60 6.40
C CYS A 80 0.07 -5.28 5.87
N PHE A 81 0.63 -5.32 4.67
CA PHE A 81 1.09 -4.11 4.00
C PHE A 81 -0.07 -3.48 3.23
N GLY A 82 -0.22 -2.16 3.33
CA GLY A 82 -1.14 -1.38 2.52
C GLY A 82 -0.45 -0.18 1.86
N SER A 83 -1.06 0.35 0.82
CA SER A 83 -0.73 1.66 0.28
C SER A 83 -1.96 2.36 -0.27
N LEU A 84 -2.04 3.68 -0.14
CA LEU A 84 -3.18 4.46 -0.66
C LEU A 84 -3.48 4.06 -2.11
N ASP A 85 -4.75 3.77 -2.40
CA ASP A 85 -5.19 3.56 -3.77
C ASP A 85 -5.28 4.92 -4.47
N VAL A 86 -4.17 5.31 -5.09
CA VAL A 86 -4.03 6.60 -5.77
C VAL A 86 -4.71 6.63 -7.14
N GLY A 87 -5.37 5.54 -7.56
CA GLY A 87 -5.90 5.41 -8.90
C GLY A 87 -4.81 5.52 -9.98
N TYR A 88 -5.21 5.50 -11.25
CA TYR A 88 -4.30 5.71 -12.38
C TYR A 88 -3.85 7.19 -12.44
N PRO A 89 -2.59 7.53 -12.77
CA PRO A 89 -1.52 6.68 -13.29
C PRO A 89 -0.51 6.18 -12.23
N ASN A 90 -0.04 4.94 -12.42
CA ASN A 90 0.99 4.30 -11.59
C ASN A 90 2.44 4.62 -12.06
N LEU A 91 3.44 4.11 -11.34
CA LEU A 91 4.87 4.30 -11.62
C LEU A 91 5.27 3.92 -13.06
N TYR A 92 4.76 2.80 -13.57
CA TYR A 92 5.06 2.33 -14.94
C TYR A 92 4.65 3.35 -15.99
N HIS A 93 3.46 3.94 -15.83
CA HIS A 93 2.97 4.99 -16.72
C HIS A 93 3.84 6.27 -16.62
N LYS A 94 4.33 6.64 -15.43
CA LYS A 94 5.23 7.80 -15.28
C LYS A 94 6.62 7.55 -15.88
N LEU A 95 7.11 6.31 -15.79
CA LEU A 95 8.41 5.93 -16.33
C LEU A 95 8.36 5.53 -17.82
N ASN A 96 7.18 5.51 -18.44
CA ASN A 96 6.97 5.03 -19.80
C ASN A 96 7.58 3.63 -20.05
N ILE A 97 7.56 2.79 -19.01
CA ILE A 97 8.04 1.41 -19.09
C ILE A 97 6.85 0.55 -19.52
N GLN A 98 6.97 -0.11 -20.68
CA GLN A 98 6.05 -1.18 -21.06
C GLN A 98 6.35 -2.40 -20.18
N ASP A 99 5.32 -2.96 -19.56
CA ASP A 99 5.43 -4.20 -18.79
C ASP A 99 5.98 -5.30 -19.73
N PRO A 100 7.10 -5.97 -19.39
CA PRO A 100 7.68 -6.99 -20.26
C PRO A 100 6.94 -8.34 -20.22
N TYR A 101 5.75 -8.42 -19.64
CA TYR A 101 4.94 -9.65 -19.54
C TYR A 101 3.53 -9.47 -20.10
#